data_AF-A0A8B2NQU9-F1
#
_entry.id   AF-A0A8B2NQU9-F1
#
_cell.length_a   1.000
_cell.length_b   1.000
_cell.length_c   1.000
_cell.angle_alpha   90.00
_cell.angle_beta   90.00
_cell.angle_gamma   90.00
#
_symmetry.space_group_name_H-M   'P 1'
#
loop_
_entity.id
_entity.type
_entity.pdbx_description
1 polymer ?
#
loop_
_entity_poly.entity_id
_entity_poly.type
_entity_poly.pdbx_seq_one_letter_code
_entity_poly.pdbx_strand_id
1 'polypeptide(L)'
;MVVVPPPDLDGSRSIKDLLELLRQQGCETTVSNLDHVAGAPPGARAVFVFRSLEAVLVEAMTRGVQPSSPVNAWFKSATAILDAHAARAPSALLVDFADLEFSAPAVVEHVLAETDRPRRRGRRAAKGDPVLRALARTATAETPKARKLIRDLNAAALLTAPDGTHADTAFLYYSGILKNRDQAAQELAAASLAEISGERNRLRAEVARLRAALAAKPATLLGATVGFGPTFVHPAFYALETSAKGRAFRWMGRESEAVIPVTITPGNAVKVAVTIELVIDGDALDGLEIGLGGQIATRYETRMQPNGQIVKSAEFTGLPPDSETLDVVLRQRHVLDCTPHGDTRTLGCGLVGLSVVPVPPEPPAEKVAPPPDADDDEPVPAVPEAVAVAPRAPMGVAPKPVVPRPATRTVGAPGAPLSVVILVDEGFDEAAFYPLEHRPDRLPFAWMGVRDEQAFTVTIPLDRPVRVEAHLAVVIDDEALSGLEIEFDQEEPQSVETSGEGGCIVKSAVFAPIDPTRALSEPVQVVLKATHAVDLTDKGDGRTLSVGLHKLVVRQL
;
A
#
# COMPACT_ATOMS: atom_id res chain seq x y z
N MET A 1 -44.20 -30.78 -2.57
CA MET A 1 -43.25 -29.65 -2.58
C MET A 1 -43.75 -28.60 -3.55
N VAL A 2 -43.79 -27.34 -3.14
CA VAL A 2 -44.26 -26.21 -3.94
C VAL A 2 -43.06 -25.39 -4.37
N VAL A 3 -42.84 -25.21 -5.67
CA VAL A 3 -41.78 -24.36 -6.21
C VAL A 3 -42.38 -23.02 -6.64
N VAL A 4 -41.76 -21.94 -6.21
CA VAL A 4 -42.21 -20.56 -6.43
C VAL A 4 -41.16 -19.84 -7.28
N PRO A 5 -41.31 -19.85 -8.61
CA PRO A 5 -40.37 -19.16 -9.50
C PRO A 5 -40.59 -17.64 -9.50
N PRO A 6 -39.58 -16.86 -9.93
CA PRO A 6 -39.78 -15.46 -10.28
C PRO A 6 -40.88 -15.31 -11.35
N PRO A 7 -41.71 -14.25 -11.32
CA PRO A 7 -42.85 -14.09 -12.23
C PRO A 7 -42.48 -14.09 -13.72
N ASP A 8 -41.25 -13.70 -14.05
CA ASP A 8 -40.70 -13.64 -15.42
C ASP A 8 -40.06 -14.96 -15.88
N LEU A 9 -39.94 -15.96 -15.01
CA LEU A 9 -39.18 -17.20 -15.25
C LEU A 9 -39.96 -18.49 -14.96
N ASP A 10 -41.27 -18.38 -14.73
CA ASP A 10 -42.18 -19.50 -14.44
C ASP A 10 -42.15 -20.61 -15.49
N GLY A 11 -42.01 -20.24 -16.77
CA GLY A 11 -41.91 -21.13 -17.91
C GLY A 11 -40.49 -21.56 -18.30
N SER A 12 -39.46 -21.12 -17.57
CA SER A 12 -38.06 -21.36 -17.94
C SER A 12 -37.71 -22.85 -17.92
N ARG A 13 -36.82 -23.25 -18.84
CA ARG A 13 -36.37 -24.65 -18.94
C ARG A 13 -35.73 -25.12 -17.64
N SER A 14 -34.92 -24.29 -16.99
CA SER A 14 -34.27 -24.62 -15.71
C SER A 14 -35.27 -24.92 -14.59
N ILE A 15 -36.41 -24.23 -14.55
CA ILE A 15 -37.49 -24.53 -13.57
C ILE A 15 -38.18 -25.85 -13.91
N LYS A 16 -38.42 -26.12 -15.21
CA LYS A 16 -39.00 -27.40 -15.65
C LYS A 16 -38.07 -28.58 -15.33
N ASP A 17 -36.78 -28.43 -15.60
CA ASP A 17 -35.75 -29.44 -15.33
C ASP A 17 -35.64 -29.70 -13.81
N LEU A 18 -35.71 -28.65 -12.97
CA LEU A 18 -35.77 -28.79 -11.51
C LEU A 18 -36.98 -29.63 -11.06
N LEU A 19 -38.17 -29.30 -11.56
CA LEU A 19 -39.41 -30.00 -11.20
C LEU A 19 -39.38 -31.47 -11.64
N GLU A 20 -38.82 -31.73 -12.82
CA GLU A 20 -38.68 -33.08 -13.36
C GLU A 20 -37.71 -33.91 -12.52
N LEU A 21 -36.54 -33.36 -12.18
CA LEU A 21 -35.57 -34.04 -11.33
C LEU A 21 -36.13 -34.32 -9.93
N LEU A 22 -36.85 -33.37 -9.33
CA LEU A 22 -37.52 -33.61 -8.04
C LEU A 22 -38.57 -34.73 -8.12
N ARG A 23 -39.33 -34.81 -9.22
CA ARG A 23 -40.28 -35.91 -9.45
C ARG A 23 -39.58 -37.25 -9.64
N GLN A 24 -38.46 -37.27 -10.36
CA GLN A 24 -37.62 -38.47 -10.53
C GLN A 24 -37.08 -38.99 -9.19
N GLN A 25 -36.89 -38.09 -8.21
CA GLN A 25 -36.51 -38.44 -6.84
C GLN A 25 -37.72 -38.73 -5.92
N GLY A 26 -38.92 -38.91 -6.49
CA GLY A 26 -40.13 -39.31 -5.76
C GLY A 26 -40.89 -38.19 -5.05
N CYS A 27 -40.56 -36.92 -5.30
CA CYS A 27 -41.29 -35.79 -4.74
C CYS A 27 -42.51 -35.42 -5.59
N GLU A 28 -43.69 -35.29 -4.97
CA GLU A 28 -44.81 -34.61 -5.62
C GLU A 28 -44.52 -33.11 -5.71
N THR A 29 -44.47 -32.56 -6.92
CA THR A 29 -44.12 -31.15 -7.15
C THR A 29 -45.21 -30.36 -7.86
N THR A 30 -45.50 -29.17 -7.33
CA THR A 30 -46.40 -28.19 -7.94
C THR A 30 -45.71 -26.83 -8.08
N VAL A 31 -46.02 -26.12 -9.16
CA VAL A 31 -45.59 -24.72 -9.35
C VAL A 31 -46.70 -23.81 -8.83
N SER A 32 -46.33 -22.79 -8.07
CA SER A 32 -47.27 -21.80 -7.56
C SER A 32 -46.66 -20.41 -7.57
N ASN A 33 -47.48 -19.37 -7.45
CA ASN A 33 -47.00 -17.99 -7.34
C ASN A 33 -46.97 -17.57 -5.85
N LEU A 34 -46.32 -16.44 -5.55
CA LEU A 34 -46.15 -15.93 -4.19
C LEU A 34 -47.48 -15.84 -3.41
N ASP A 35 -48.55 -15.36 -4.05
CA ASP A 35 -49.85 -15.14 -3.42
C ASP A 35 -50.59 -16.44 -3.08
N HIS A 36 -50.44 -17.49 -3.90
CA HIS A 36 -51.12 -18.78 -3.71
C HIS A 36 -50.35 -19.75 -2.80
N VAL A 37 -49.06 -19.52 -2.58
CA VAL A 37 -48.20 -20.36 -1.72
C VAL A 37 -48.61 -20.30 -0.25
N ALA A 38 -49.28 -19.23 0.17
CA ALA A 38 -49.86 -19.09 1.50
C ALA A 38 -51.03 -20.07 1.76
N GLY A 39 -51.71 -20.56 0.71
CA GLY A 39 -52.83 -21.50 0.79
C GLY A 39 -52.44 -22.98 0.69
N ALA A 40 -51.15 -23.30 0.59
CA ALA A 40 -50.68 -24.68 0.50
C ALA A 40 -50.88 -25.46 1.83
N PRO A 41 -51.07 -26.79 1.81
CA PRO A 41 -51.30 -27.58 3.02
C PRO A 41 -50.19 -27.38 4.06
N PRO A 42 -50.51 -27.25 5.36
CA PRO A 42 -49.50 -27.17 6.42
C PRO A 42 -48.69 -28.46 6.47
N GLY A 43 -47.46 -28.40 5.95
CA GLY A 43 -46.55 -29.55 5.75
C GLY A 43 -45.95 -29.62 4.35
N ALA A 44 -46.54 -28.96 3.35
CA ALA A 44 -45.98 -28.90 2.00
C ALA A 44 -44.75 -27.97 1.98
N ARG A 45 -43.54 -28.53 1.85
CA ARG A 45 -42.30 -27.75 1.70
C ARG A 45 -42.36 -26.76 0.54
N ALA A 46 -41.90 -25.53 0.76
CA ALA A 46 -41.83 -24.48 -0.25
C ALA A 46 -40.38 -24.21 -0.68
N VAL A 47 -40.14 -24.05 -1.98
CA VAL A 47 -38.84 -23.64 -2.54
C VAL A 47 -39.05 -22.33 -3.27
N PHE A 48 -38.54 -21.24 -2.72
CA PHE A 48 -38.59 -19.92 -3.33
C PHE A 48 -37.34 -19.71 -4.18
N VAL A 49 -37.55 -19.44 -5.47
CA VAL A 49 -36.45 -19.14 -6.38
C VAL A 49 -36.38 -17.63 -6.57
N PHE A 50 -35.22 -17.04 -6.32
CA PHE A 50 -35.00 -15.60 -6.52
C PHE A 50 -33.91 -15.35 -7.57
N ARG A 51 -33.87 -14.12 -8.09
CA ARG A 51 -32.78 -13.66 -8.97
C ARG A 51 -31.86 -12.75 -8.17
N SER A 52 -30.55 -12.96 -8.24
CA SER A 52 -29.61 -11.98 -7.70
C SER A 52 -29.70 -10.63 -8.43
N LEU A 53 -29.52 -9.52 -7.71
CA LEU A 53 -29.54 -8.18 -8.32
C LEU A 53 -28.47 -8.04 -9.41
N GLU A 54 -27.31 -8.68 -9.23
CA GLU A 54 -26.23 -8.72 -10.23
C GLU A 54 -26.71 -9.32 -11.55
N ALA A 55 -27.45 -10.44 -11.52
CA ALA A 55 -27.98 -11.08 -12.72
C ALA A 55 -29.02 -10.19 -13.44
N VAL A 56 -29.92 -9.54 -12.69
CA VAL A 56 -30.93 -8.62 -13.24
C VAL A 56 -30.27 -7.41 -13.89
N LEU A 57 -29.24 -6.85 -13.26
CA LEU A 57 -28.49 -5.71 -13.78
C LEU A 57 -27.68 -6.08 -15.03
N VAL A 58 -26.98 -7.22 -15.02
CA VAL A 58 -26.23 -7.70 -16.20
C VAL A 58 -27.16 -7.88 -17.39
N GLU A 59 -28.33 -8.47 -17.19
CA GLU A 59 -29.33 -8.65 -18.25
C GLU A 59 -29.86 -7.31 -18.77
N ALA A 60 -30.25 -6.40 -17.87
CA ALA A 60 -30.74 -5.08 -18.24
C ALA A 60 -29.71 -4.29 -19.04
N MET A 61 -28.44 -4.29 -18.60
CA MET A 61 -27.35 -3.61 -19.30
C MET A 61 -27.03 -4.25 -20.65
N THR A 62 -27.10 -5.60 -20.76
CA THR A 62 -26.96 -6.30 -22.04
C THR A 62 -28.05 -5.88 -23.04
N ARG A 63 -29.25 -5.58 -22.54
CA ARG A 63 -30.39 -5.08 -23.32
C ARG A 63 -30.38 -3.56 -23.53
N GLY A 64 -29.35 -2.85 -23.06
CA GLY A 64 -29.25 -1.39 -23.16
C GLY A 64 -30.24 -0.62 -22.28
N VAL A 65 -30.81 -1.25 -21.25
CA VAL A 65 -31.78 -0.65 -20.34
C VAL A 65 -31.07 -0.02 -19.14
N GLN A 66 -31.49 1.19 -18.76
CA GLN A 66 -30.91 1.86 -17.59
C GLN A 66 -31.19 1.10 -16.28
N PRO A 67 -30.20 1.00 -15.37
CA PRO A 67 -30.29 0.21 -14.13
C PRO A 67 -31.43 0.59 -13.17
N SER A 68 -31.89 1.84 -13.17
CA SER A 68 -32.83 2.39 -12.17
C SER A 68 -34.20 1.70 -12.16
N SER A 69 -34.75 1.38 -13.33
CA SER A 69 -36.05 0.71 -13.46
C SER A 69 -36.00 -0.77 -13.02
N PRO A 70 -35.04 -1.59 -13.53
CA PRO A 70 -34.83 -2.96 -13.07
C PRO A 70 -34.53 -3.10 -11.57
N VAL A 71 -33.78 -2.17 -10.97
CA VAL A 71 -33.48 -2.19 -9.52
C VAL A 71 -34.75 -2.04 -8.69
N ASN A 72 -35.66 -1.13 -9.06
CA ASN A 72 -36.90 -0.93 -8.34
C ASN A 72 -37.85 -2.13 -8.46
N ALA A 73 -37.94 -2.73 -9.65
CA ALA A 73 -38.74 -3.94 -9.88
C ALA A 73 -38.17 -5.13 -9.07
N TRP A 74 -36.85 -5.30 -9.10
CA TRP A 74 -36.15 -6.31 -8.32
C TRP A 74 -36.37 -6.14 -6.82
N PHE A 75 -36.22 -4.91 -6.31
CA PHE A 75 -36.37 -4.61 -4.88
C PHE A 75 -37.76 -5.00 -4.35
N LYS A 76 -38.82 -4.68 -5.11
CA LYS A 76 -40.20 -5.06 -4.75
C LYS A 76 -40.37 -6.58 -4.71
N SER A 77 -39.87 -7.29 -5.73
CA SER A 77 -39.96 -8.74 -5.83
C SER A 77 -39.18 -9.45 -4.72
N ALA A 78 -37.92 -9.05 -4.50
CA ALA A 78 -37.05 -9.60 -3.48
C ALA A 78 -37.61 -9.43 -2.05
N THR A 79 -38.20 -8.27 -1.76
CA THR A 79 -38.84 -8.02 -0.46
C THR A 79 -40.04 -8.96 -0.25
N ALA A 80 -40.91 -9.09 -1.25
CA ALA A 80 -42.07 -9.98 -1.18
C ALA A 80 -41.68 -11.46 -1.01
N ILE A 81 -40.59 -11.91 -1.66
CA ILE A 81 -40.06 -13.28 -1.50
C ILE A 81 -39.53 -13.51 -0.08
N LEU A 82 -38.79 -12.55 0.47
CA LEU A 82 -38.27 -12.66 1.84
C LEU A 82 -39.38 -12.71 2.88
N ASP A 83 -40.42 -11.87 2.73
CA ASP A 83 -41.57 -11.87 3.63
C ASP A 83 -42.32 -13.20 3.57
N ALA A 84 -42.55 -13.74 2.36
CA ALA A 84 -43.19 -15.05 2.16
C ALA A 84 -42.33 -16.22 2.69
N HIS A 85 -41.01 -16.16 2.54
CA HIS A 85 -40.08 -17.13 3.10
C HIS A 85 -40.13 -17.12 4.63
N ALA A 86 -40.05 -15.93 5.25
CA ALA A 86 -40.10 -15.78 6.71
C ALA A 86 -41.40 -16.31 7.30
N ALA A 87 -42.55 -16.08 6.64
CA ALA A 87 -43.85 -16.58 7.08
C ALA A 87 -43.97 -18.12 7.05
N ARG A 88 -43.11 -18.82 6.30
CA ARG A 88 -43.16 -20.29 6.11
C ARG A 88 -41.98 -21.05 6.72
N ALA A 89 -41.02 -20.34 7.33
CA ALA A 89 -39.89 -20.96 8.02
C ALA A 89 -40.37 -21.87 9.18
N PRO A 90 -39.76 -23.06 9.39
CA PRO A 90 -38.58 -23.62 8.71
C PRO A 90 -38.90 -24.50 7.48
N SER A 91 -40.16 -24.54 7.03
CA SER A 91 -40.59 -25.42 5.91
C SER A 91 -40.27 -24.88 4.51
N ALA A 92 -39.57 -23.75 4.44
CA ALA A 92 -39.25 -23.02 3.23
C ALA A 92 -37.73 -23.00 2.98
N LEU A 93 -37.34 -23.14 1.72
CA LEU A 93 -35.96 -22.99 1.24
C LEU A 93 -35.89 -21.84 0.25
N LEU A 94 -34.76 -21.13 0.22
CA LEU A 94 -34.49 -20.03 -0.70
C LEU A 94 -33.32 -20.40 -1.62
N VAL A 95 -33.51 -20.31 -2.93
CA VAL A 95 -32.57 -20.77 -3.96
C VAL A 95 -32.31 -19.67 -5.00
N ASP A 96 -31.06 -19.41 -5.38
CA ASP A 96 -30.73 -18.50 -6.48
C ASP A 96 -30.98 -19.20 -7.82
N PHE A 97 -31.69 -18.56 -8.74
CA PHE A 97 -31.94 -19.05 -10.09
C PHE A 97 -30.64 -19.34 -10.86
N ALA A 98 -29.56 -18.60 -10.59
CA ALA A 98 -28.26 -18.85 -11.22
C ALA A 98 -27.70 -20.25 -10.87
N ASP A 99 -27.98 -20.77 -9.67
CA ASP A 99 -27.54 -22.11 -9.28
C ASP A 99 -28.30 -23.20 -10.06
N LEU A 100 -29.57 -22.95 -10.38
CA LEU A 100 -30.38 -23.82 -11.22
C LEU A 100 -29.88 -23.86 -12.66
N GLU A 101 -29.49 -22.73 -13.22
CA GLU A 101 -28.92 -22.66 -14.58
C GLU A 101 -27.58 -23.40 -14.70
N PHE A 102 -26.81 -23.44 -13.62
CA PHE A 102 -25.51 -24.10 -13.61
C PHE A 102 -25.63 -25.62 -13.37
N SER A 103 -26.43 -26.02 -12.38
CA SER A 103 -26.59 -27.44 -12.03
C SER A 103 -27.89 -27.71 -11.26
N ALA A 104 -28.97 -27.96 -12.00
CA ALA A 104 -30.23 -28.43 -11.40
C ALA A 104 -30.06 -29.70 -10.53
N PRO A 105 -29.26 -30.72 -10.89
CA PRO A 105 -29.05 -31.89 -10.03
C PRO A 105 -28.44 -31.58 -8.67
N ALA A 106 -27.46 -30.66 -8.62
CA ALA A 106 -26.82 -30.27 -7.35
C ALA A 106 -27.78 -29.49 -6.44
N VAL A 107 -28.66 -28.68 -7.04
CA VAL A 107 -29.71 -27.98 -6.29
C VAL A 107 -30.76 -28.97 -5.77
N VAL A 108 -31.10 -30.00 -6.53
CA VAL A 108 -32.01 -31.07 -6.09
C VAL A 108 -31.43 -31.83 -4.90
N GLU A 109 -30.15 -32.21 -4.95
CA GLU A 109 -29.46 -32.81 -3.79
C GLU A 109 -29.56 -31.92 -2.55
N HIS A 110 -29.37 -30.61 -2.70
CA HIS A 110 -29.47 -29.65 -1.58
C HIS A 110 -30.90 -29.53 -1.03
N VAL A 111 -31.90 -29.45 -1.93
CA VAL A 111 -33.32 -29.40 -1.58
C VAL A 111 -33.77 -30.67 -0.85
N LEU A 112 -33.19 -31.83 -1.19
CA LEU A 112 -33.50 -33.12 -0.56
C LEU A 112 -32.70 -33.38 0.72
N ALA A 113 -31.49 -32.83 0.84
CA ALA A 113 -30.59 -33.07 1.98
C ALA A 113 -31.00 -32.36 3.28
N GLU A 114 -32.02 -31.50 3.27
CA GLU A 114 -32.54 -30.78 4.44
C GLU A 114 -31.49 -29.91 5.17
N THR A 115 -30.38 -29.60 4.50
CA THR A 115 -29.29 -28.81 5.07
C THR A 115 -29.26 -27.43 4.47
N ASP A 116 -29.30 -26.39 5.30
CA ASP A 116 -29.12 -24.98 4.93
C ASP A 116 -27.70 -24.63 4.42
N ARG A 117 -26.79 -25.60 4.22
CA ARG A 117 -25.39 -25.30 3.88
C ARG A 117 -25.14 -25.31 2.36
N PRO A 118 -24.82 -24.16 1.74
CA PRO A 118 -24.29 -24.16 0.38
C PRO A 118 -22.80 -24.54 0.37
N ARG A 119 -22.41 -25.34 -0.63
CA ARG A 119 -21.00 -25.58 -0.95
C ARG A 119 -20.37 -24.29 -1.49
N ARG A 120 -19.27 -23.86 -0.88
CA ARG A 120 -18.39 -22.82 -1.44
C ARG A 120 -17.91 -23.26 -2.83
N ARG A 121 -18.20 -22.48 -3.87
CA ARG A 121 -17.35 -22.48 -5.07
C ARG A 121 -17.25 -21.12 -5.73
N GLY A 122 -16.02 -20.83 -6.15
CA GLY A 122 -15.65 -19.61 -6.86
C GLY A 122 -16.46 -19.45 -8.14
N ARG A 123 -17.01 -18.25 -8.31
CA ARG A 123 -17.75 -17.80 -9.48
C ARG A 123 -16.93 -17.95 -10.76
N ARG A 124 -17.02 -19.10 -11.44
CA ARG A 124 -16.60 -19.25 -12.84
C ARG A 124 -17.83 -19.18 -13.74
N ALA A 125 -18.07 -17.94 -14.19
CA ALA A 125 -18.58 -17.55 -15.50
C ALA A 125 -19.87 -18.18 -16.05
N ALA A 126 -21.03 -17.60 -15.68
CA ALA A 126 -22.14 -17.46 -16.63
C ALA A 126 -21.71 -16.48 -17.72
N LYS A 127 -21.73 -16.87 -19.00
CA LYS A 127 -21.30 -16.10 -20.19
C LYS A 127 -21.80 -14.65 -20.20
N GLY A 128 -21.07 -13.76 -19.56
CA GLY A 128 -21.41 -12.36 -19.41
C GLY A 128 -20.11 -11.61 -19.33
N ASP A 129 -20.04 -10.49 -20.05
CA ASP A 129 -18.88 -9.63 -20.12
C ASP A 129 -18.38 -9.31 -18.70
N PRO A 130 -17.10 -9.61 -18.37
CA PRO A 130 -16.51 -9.25 -17.08
C PRO A 130 -16.72 -7.79 -16.71
N VAL A 131 -16.79 -6.91 -17.73
CA VAL A 131 -17.06 -5.47 -17.59
C VAL A 131 -18.50 -5.24 -17.13
N LEU A 132 -19.49 -5.90 -17.74
CA LEU A 132 -20.90 -5.81 -17.32
C LEU A 132 -21.09 -6.30 -15.89
N ARG A 133 -20.34 -7.32 -15.44
CA ARG A 133 -20.41 -7.77 -14.04
C ARG A 133 -19.79 -6.78 -13.07
N ALA A 134 -18.64 -6.19 -13.42
CA ALA A 134 -18.04 -5.14 -12.60
C ALA A 134 -19.03 -3.97 -12.45
N LEU A 135 -19.63 -3.52 -13.55
CA LEU A 135 -20.66 -2.47 -13.56
C LEU A 135 -21.88 -2.82 -12.70
N ALA A 136 -22.38 -4.05 -12.77
CA ALA A 136 -23.52 -4.50 -11.98
C ALA A 136 -23.22 -4.52 -10.48
N ARG A 137 -22.03 -5.00 -10.08
CA ARG A 137 -21.57 -4.99 -8.68
C ARG A 137 -21.43 -3.57 -8.14
N THR A 138 -21.07 -2.65 -9.01
CA THR A 138 -20.90 -1.27 -8.65
C THR A 138 -22.24 -0.52 -8.52
N ALA A 139 -23.16 -0.67 -9.47
CA ALA A 139 -24.53 -0.12 -9.34
C ALA A 139 -25.26 -0.68 -8.10
N THR A 140 -24.94 -1.91 -7.72
CA THR A 140 -25.39 -2.55 -6.49
C THR A 140 -24.87 -1.82 -5.22
N ALA A 141 -23.65 -1.29 -5.25
CA ALA A 141 -23.02 -0.60 -4.11
C ALA A 141 -23.56 0.82 -3.89
N GLU A 142 -24.11 1.48 -4.90
CA GLU A 142 -24.56 2.87 -4.81
C GLU A 142 -25.96 3.03 -4.21
N THR A 143 -26.78 1.97 -4.18
CA THR A 143 -28.14 2.04 -3.65
C THR A 143 -28.20 1.52 -2.21
N PRO A 144 -28.25 2.38 -1.16
CA PRO A 144 -28.11 1.92 0.24
C PRO A 144 -29.20 0.93 0.67
N LYS A 145 -30.42 1.08 0.14
CA LYS A 145 -31.55 0.16 0.39
C LYS A 145 -31.32 -1.21 -0.26
N ALA A 146 -30.77 -1.26 -1.48
CA ALA A 146 -30.43 -2.51 -2.15
C ALA A 146 -29.26 -3.22 -1.45
N ARG A 147 -28.25 -2.48 -0.96
CA ARG A 147 -27.15 -3.04 -0.15
C ARG A 147 -27.62 -3.73 1.13
N LYS A 148 -28.63 -3.18 1.80
CA LYS A 148 -29.23 -3.82 2.98
C LYS A 148 -29.98 -5.09 2.57
N LEU A 149 -30.86 -5.00 1.58
CA LEU A 149 -31.66 -6.13 1.13
C LEU A 149 -30.82 -7.30 0.57
N ILE A 150 -29.70 -7.01 -0.11
CA ILE A 150 -28.76 -8.03 -0.58
C ILE A 150 -28.05 -8.72 0.58
N ARG A 151 -27.68 -7.97 1.62
CA ARG A 151 -27.12 -8.57 2.84
C ARG A 151 -28.15 -9.47 3.52
N ASP A 152 -29.40 -9.04 3.60
CA ASP A 152 -30.48 -9.80 4.23
C ASP A 152 -30.83 -11.07 3.42
N LEU A 153 -30.91 -10.97 2.08
CA LEU A 153 -31.04 -12.13 1.17
C LEU A 153 -29.86 -13.08 1.26
N ASN A 154 -28.63 -12.56 1.23
CA ASN A 154 -27.42 -13.39 1.32
C ASN A 154 -27.29 -14.04 2.70
N ALA A 155 -27.73 -13.39 3.77
CA ALA A 155 -27.78 -13.99 5.10
C ALA A 155 -28.83 -15.11 5.17
N ALA A 156 -30.02 -14.89 4.61
CA ALA A 156 -31.08 -15.90 4.54
C ALA A 156 -30.72 -17.09 3.63
N ALA A 157 -29.97 -16.85 2.55
CA ALA A 157 -29.47 -17.88 1.63
C ALA A 157 -28.06 -18.41 1.98
N LEU A 158 -27.46 -17.93 3.08
CA LEU A 158 -26.11 -18.30 3.56
C LEU A 158 -24.97 -18.14 2.53
N LEU A 159 -25.02 -17.05 1.74
CA LEU A 159 -24.03 -16.67 0.71
C LEU A 159 -23.01 -15.64 1.23
N THR A 160 -21.75 -15.72 0.78
CA THR A 160 -20.72 -14.70 1.05
C THR A 160 -20.86 -13.48 0.15
N ALA A 161 -20.93 -12.27 0.76
CA ALA A 161 -21.04 -11.00 0.04
C ALA A 161 -19.73 -10.65 -0.72
N PRO A 162 -19.81 -10.12 -1.95
CA PRO A 162 -18.63 -9.65 -2.69
C PRO A 162 -18.16 -8.26 -2.23
N ASP A 163 -16.84 -8.04 -2.27
CA ASP A 163 -16.20 -6.73 -2.04
C ASP A 163 -16.49 -5.73 -3.17
N GLY A 164 -16.67 -4.45 -2.80
CA GLY A 164 -17.10 -3.36 -3.68
C GLY A 164 -16.02 -2.80 -4.61
N THR A 165 -16.44 -2.11 -5.68
CA THR A 165 -15.55 -1.38 -6.61
C THR A 165 -16.28 -0.15 -7.20
N HIS A 166 -15.56 0.96 -7.47
CA HIS A 166 -16.08 2.30 -7.86
C HIS A 166 -16.65 2.41 -9.30
N ALA A 167 -17.61 3.33 -9.51
CA ALA A 167 -18.63 3.32 -10.59
C ALA A 167 -18.36 4.18 -11.83
N ASP A 168 -17.95 5.42 -11.63
CA ASP A 168 -18.16 6.43 -12.66
C ASP A 168 -17.23 6.30 -13.87
N THR A 169 -16.08 5.64 -13.70
CA THR A 169 -15.08 5.45 -14.76
C THR A 169 -15.43 4.30 -15.72
N ALA A 170 -16.12 3.26 -15.23
CA ALA A 170 -16.35 2.04 -16.02
C ALA A 170 -17.56 2.18 -16.98
N PHE A 171 -18.58 2.95 -16.61
CA PHE A 171 -19.80 3.11 -17.41
C PHE A 171 -19.58 4.01 -18.65
N LEU A 172 -18.78 5.07 -18.49
CA LEU A 172 -18.37 5.94 -19.60
C LEU A 172 -17.51 5.19 -20.63
N TYR A 173 -16.62 4.30 -20.16
CA TYR A 173 -15.77 3.48 -21.02
C TYR A 173 -16.56 2.46 -21.85
N TYR A 174 -17.53 1.76 -21.25
CA TYR A 174 -18.35 0.76 -21.94
C TYR A 174 -19.29 1.36 -22.99
N SER A 175 -19.89 2.52 -22.70
CA SER A 175 -20.74 3.24 -23.66
C SER A 175 -19.96 3.84 -24.84
N GLY A 176 -18.68 4.15 -24.64
CA GLY A 176 -17.73 4.54 -25.70
C GLY A 176 -17.35 3.37 -26.60
N ILE A 177 -17.09 2.19 -26.04
CA ILE A 177 -16.74 0.96 -26.79
C ILE A 177 -17.90 0.50 -27.68
N LEU A 178 -19.15 0.55 -27.19
CA LEU A 178 -20.31 0.08 -27.97
C LEU A 178 -20.67 0.99 -29.16
N LYS A 179 -20.23 2.25 -29.18
CA LYS A 179 -20.49 3.18 -30.29
C LYS A 179 -19.60 2.97 -31.52
N ASN A 180 -18.42 2.34 -31.37
CA ASN A 180 -17.44 2.18 -32.44
C ASN A 180 -17.16 0.69 -32.74
N ARG A 181 -18.15 -0.02 -33.28
CA ARG A 181 -17.95 -1.34 -33.89
C ARG A 181 -17.18 -1.22 -35.21
N ASP A 182 -15.86 -1.15 -35.14
CA ASP A 182 -14.98 -1.31 -36.29
C ASP A 182 -14.08 -2.54 -36.10
N GLN A 183 -13.99 -3.38 -37.12
CA GLN A 183 -13.34 -4.69 -37.07
C GLN A 183 -11.81 -4.56 -36.94
N ALA A 184 -11.25 -3.46 -37.44
CA ALA A 184 -9.84 -3.11 -37.25
C ALA A 184 -9.49 -2.87 -35.76
N ALA A 185 -10.44 -2.34 -34.98
CA ALA A 185 -10.24 -2.13 -33.55
C ALA A 185 -10.26 -3.46 -32.75
N GLN A 186 -10.92 -4.52 -33.27
CA GLN A 186 -10.88 -5.85 -32.66
C GLN A 186 -9.54 -6.55 -32.88
N GLU A 187 -8.93 -6.40 -34.06
CA GLU A 187 -7.60 -6.94 -34.35
C GLU A 187 -6.51 -6.21 -33.56
N LEU A 188 -6.63 -4.88 -33.46
CA LEU A 188 -5.75 -4.07 -32.62
C LEU A 188 -5.91 -4.43 -31.13
N ALA A 189 -7.14 -4.60 -30.65
CA ALA A 189 -7.40 -5.02 -29.27
C ALA A 189 -6.90 -6.45 -29.00
N ALA A 190 -7.01 -7.37 -29.95
CA ALA A 190 -6.47 -8.73 -29.81
C ALA A 190 -4.93 -8.73 -29.76
N ALA A 191 -4.28 -7.90 -30.58
CA ALA A 191 -2.84 -7.71 -30.56
C ALA A 191 -2.38 -7.06 -29.23
N SER A 192 -3.05 -6.00 -28.78
CA SER A 192 -2.75 -5.35 -27.51
C SER A 192 -3.04 -6.27 -26.31
N LEU A 193 -4.08 -7.12 -26.37
CA LEU A 193 -4.36 -8.09 -25.31
C LEU A 193 -3.31 -9.21 -25.25
N ALA A 194 -2.77 -9.61 -26.40
CA ALA A 194 -1.67 -10.56 -26.49
C ALA A 194 -0.37 -9.96 -25.93
N GLU A 195 -0.09 -8.69 -26.25
CA GLU A 195 1.05 -7.93 -25.74
C GLU A 195 0.95 -7.71 -24.22
N ILE A 196 -0.20 -7.26 -23.71
CA ILE A 196 -0.47 -7.11 -22.27
C ILE A 196 -0.38 -8.46 -21.56
N SER A 197 -0.85 -9.55 -22.18
CA SER A 197 -0.75 -10.90 -21.60
C SER A 197 0.69 -11.40 -21.57
N GLY A 198 1.49 -11.08 -22.60
CA GLY A 198 2.92 -11.33 -22.67
C GLY A 198 3.67 -10.57 -21.58
N GLU A 199 3.41 -9.27 -21.46
CA GLU A 199 4.05 -8.41 -20.47
C GLU A 199 3.64 -8.77 -19.04
N ARG A 200 2.38 -9.13 -18.81
CA ARG A 200 1.94 -9.68 -17.51
C ARG A 200 2.65 -10.97 -17.16
N ASN A 201 2.87 -11.87 -18.12
CA ASN A 201 3.57 -13.13 -17.88
C ASN A 201 5.06 -12.88 -17.64
N ARG A 202 5.67 -11.92 -18.36
CA ARG A 202 7.04 -11.45 -18.14
C ARG A 202 7.20 -10.84 -16.75
N LEU A 203 6.31 -9.92 -16.35
CA LEU A 203 6.28 -9.32 -15.02
C LEU A 203 6.05 -10.36 -13.93
N ARG A 204 5.24 -11.40 -14.16
CA ARG A 204 5.11 -12.51 -13.21
C ARG A 204 6.38 -13.34 -13.08
N ALA A 205 7.08 -13.61 -14.18
CA ALA A 205 8.37 -14.29 -14.15
C ALA A 205 9.43 -13.42 -13.47
N GLU A 206 9.43 -12.11 -13.71
CA GLU A 206 10.33 -11.14 -13.09
C GLU A 206 10.03 -10.99 -11.60
N VAL A 207 8.76 -10.94 -11.18
CA VAL A 207 8.36 -10.94 -9.76
C VAL A 207 8.75 -12.26 -9.09
N ALA A 208 8.58 -13.40 -9.76
CA ALA A 208 9.03 -14.69 -9.22
C ALA A 208 10.56 -14.75 -9.07
N ARG A 209 11.30 -14.21 -10.05
CA ARG A 209 12.75 -14.09 -10.03
C ARG A 209 13.22 -13.12 -8.94
N LEU A 210 12.57 -11.97 -8.80
CA LEU A 210 12.85 -10.97 -7.77
C LEU A 210 12.50 -11.50 -6.37
N ARG A 211 11.43 -12.29 -6.24
CA ARG A 211 11.10 -12.99 -4.98
C ARG A 211 12.12 -14.07 -4.64
N ALA A 212 12.58 -14.85 -5.63
CA ALA A 212 13.64 -15.83 -5.44
C ALA A 212 14.98 -15.14 -5.10
N ALA A 213 15.29 -14.01 -5.73
CA ALA A 213 16.47 -13.19 -5.44
C ALA A 213 16.37 -12.48 -4.08
N LEU A 214 15.17 -12.11 -3.64
CA LEU A 214 14.90 -11.55 -2.31
C LEU A 214 15.02 -12.63 -1.23
N ALA A 215 14.54 -13.85 -1.51
CA ALA A 215 14.69 -15.01 -0.63
C ALA A 215 16.14 -15.54 -0.58
N ALA A 216 16.92 -15.33 -1.65
CA ALA A 216 18.34 -15.68 -1.72
C ALA A 216 19.28 -14.56 -1.23
N LYS A 217 18.76 -13.36 -0.94
CA LYS A 217 19.54 -12.32 -0.27
C LYS A 217 19.70 -12.70 1.20
N PRO A 218 20.92 -12.66 1.78
CA PRO A 218 21.07 -12.78 3.22
C PRO A 218 20.24 -11.67 3.86
N ALA A 219 19.35 -12.01 4.79
CA ALA A 219 18.55 -11.04 5.53
C ALA A 219 19.50 -10.06 6.22
N THR A 220 19.64 -8.86 5.67
CA THR A 220 20.40 -7.79 6.33
C THR A 220 19.58 -7.38 7.55
N LEU A 221 19.98 -7.86 8.72
CA LEU A 221 19.43 -7.45 10.01
C LEU A 221 19.67 -5.95 10.17
N LEU A 222 18.70 -5.10 9.79
CA LEU A 222 18.82 -3.66 9.91
C LEU A 222 18.55 -3.24 11.37
N GLY A 223 19.59 -2.74 12.03
CA GLY A 223 19.47 -2.08 13.32
C GLY A 223 19.10 -0.59 13.20
N ALA A 224 18.55 -0.02 14.26
CA ALA A 224 18.27 1.40 14.39
C ALA A 224 19.37 2.09 15.22
N THR A 225 19.66 3.37 14.94
CA THR A 225 20.54 4.21 15.79
C THR A 225 19.89 5.57 15.97
N VAL A 226 19.79 6.04 17.21
CA VAL A 226 19.25 7.36 17.56
C VAL A 226 20.35 8.18 18.22
N GLY A 227 20.79 9.26 17.57
CA GLY A 227 21.75 10.20 18.12
C GLY A 227 21.08 11.34 18.87
N PHE A 228 21.61 11.73 20.03
CA PHE A 228 21.07 12.82 20.86
C PHE A 228 21.67 14.18 20.50
N GLY A 229 21.72 14.47 19.19
CA GLY A 229 22.33 15.67 18.62
C GLY A 229 21.48 16.95 18.76
N PRO A 230 21.81 18.02 17.99
CA PRO A 230 21.14 19.32 18.08
C PRO A 230 19.62 19.27 17.83
N THR A 231 19.19 18.37 16.94
CA THR A 231 17.78 18.18 16.55
C THR A 231 16.99 17.28 17.50
N PHE A 232 17.65 16.59 18.44
CA PHE A 232 16.98 15.73 19.41
C PHE A 232 16.35 16.56 20.53
N VAL A 233 15.03 16.44 20.70
CA VAL A 233 14.26 17.12 21.74
C VAL A 233 13.44 16.08 22.49
N HIS A 234 13.66 15.96 23.80
CA HIS A 234 12.88 15.07 24.66
C HIS A 234 12.84 15.64 26.10
N PRO A 235 11.69 15.63 26.79
CA PRO A 235 11.51 16.31 28.08
C PRO A 235 12.43 15.79 29.20
N ALA A 236 12.74 14.49 29.22
CA ALA A 236 13.71 13.89 30.15
C ALA A 236 15.17 14.40 30.04
N PHE A 237 15.51 15.11 28.96
CA PHE A 237 16.88 15.53 28.65
C PHE A 237 17.08 17.05 28.76
N TYR A 238 18.26 17.44 29.22
CA TYR A 238 18.71 18.83 29.18
C TYR A 238 19.22 19.22 27.77
N ALA A 239 19.59 20.49 27.63
CA ALA A 239 20.18 21.03 26.42
C ALA A 239 21.47 20.28 26.02
N LEU A 240 21.85 20.41 24.74
CA LEU A 240 23.08 19.81 24.22
C LEU A 240 24.29 20.47 24.86
N GLU A 241 25.21 19.65 25.35
CA GLU A 241 26.49 20.07 25.92
C GLU A 241 27.65 19.42 25.20
N THR A 242 28.86 19.92 25.45
CA THR A 242 30.09 19.38 24.88
C THR A 242 31.04 18.98 26.00
N SER A 243 31.54 17.75 25.94
CA SER A 243 32.50 17.24 26.92
C SER A 243 33.87 17.92 26.76
N ALA A 244 34.76 17.77 27.75
CA ALA A 244 36.15 18.26 27.65
C ALA A 244 36.91 17.68 26.44
N LYS A 245 36.42 16.59 25.85
CA LYS A 245 36.95 15.95 24.64
C LYS A 245 36.30 16.46 23.34
N GLY A 246 35.46 17.50 23.40
CA GLY A 246 34.80 18.09 22.24
C GLY A 246 33.60 17.30 21.71
N ARG A 247 33.09 16.30 22.45
CA ARG A 247 31.98 15.45 21.99
C ARG A 247 30.64 15.93 22.56
N ALA A 248 29.63 15.94 21.71
CA ALA A 248 28.29 16.37 22.09
C ALA A 248 27.56 15.28 22.88
N PHE A 249 26.86 15.68 23.94
CA PHE A 249 26.05 14.78 24.78
C PHE A 249 24.90 15.55 25.43
N ARG A 250 23.93 14.83 26.00
CA ARG A 250 22.83 15.41 26.80
C ARG A 250 22.69 14.72 28.13
N TRP A 251 22.58 15.50 29.20
CA TRP A 251 22.24 14.96 30.51
C TRP A 251 20.79 14.46 30.54
N MET A 252 20.60 13.26 31.06
CA MET A 252 19.30 12.74 31.49
C MET A 252 19.11 12.99 32.98
N GLY A 253 17.89 13.36 33.38
CA GLY A 253 17.56 13.59 34.80
C GLY A 253 16.48 14.64 35.07
N ARG A 254 15.90 15.26 34.02
CA ARG A 254 14.72 16.14 34.16
C ARG A 254 13.45 15.37 34.49
N GLU A 255 13.33 14.19 33.91
CA GLU A 255 12.29 13.20 34.19
C GLU A 255 12.96 11.86 34.44
N SER A 256 12.28 10.98 35.16
CA SER A 256 12.81 9.67 35.51
C SER A 256 12.88 8.72 34.31
N GLU A 257 12.14 8.98 33.23
CA GLU A 257 11.98 8.07 32.10
C GLU A 257 11.95 8.82 30.77
N ALA A 258 12.53 8.21 29.75
CA ALA A 258 12.45 8.64 28.36
C ALA A 258 11.95 7.49 27.49
N VAL A 259 11.00 7.79 26.60
CA VAL A 259 10.40 6.82 25.67
C VAL A 259 10.74 7.26 24.25
N ILE A 260 11.51 6.44 23.55
CA ILE A 260 12.08 6.77 22.24
C ILE A 260 11.60 5.72 21.23
N PRO A 261 10.72 6.07 20.28
CA PRO A 261 10.24 5.14 19.28
C PRO A 261 11.37 4.82 18.28
N VAL A 262 11.56 3.53 17.98
CA VAL A 262 12.53 3.04 17.00
C VAL A 262 11.89 2.05 16.05
N THR A 263 12.17 2.20 14.76
CA THR A 263 11.74 1.24 13.73
C THR A 263 12.80 0.17 13.56
N ILE A 264 12.43 -1.11 13.76
CA ILE A 264 13.35 -2.25 13.61
C ILE A 264 12.72 -3.36 12.77
N THR A 265 13.54 -4.13 12.07
CA THR A 265 13.05 -5.35 11.40
C THR A 265 12.77 -6.43 12.46
N PRO A 266 11.61 -7.12 12.43
CA PRO A 266 11.31 -8.19 13.36
C PRO A 266 12.39 -9.27 13.36
N GLY A 267 12.88 -9.63 14.55
CA GLY A 267 13.86 -10.70 14.77
C GLY A 267 13.66 -11.35 16.14
N ASN A 268 14.15 -12.58 16.33
CA ASN A 268 13.89 -13.38 17.55
C ASN A 268 14.53 -12.78 18.83
N ALA A 269 15.64 -12.05 18.68
CA ALA A 269 16.36 -11.40 19.75
C ALA A 269 16.93 -10.05 19.28
N VAL A 270 16.93 -9.05 20.16
CA VAL A 270 17.37 -7.67 19.87
C VAL A 270 18.25 -7.16 21.00
N LYS A 271 19.38 -6.55 20.66
CA LYS A 271 20.27 -5.89 21.61
C LYS A 271 20.11 -4.38 21.53
N VAL A 272 19.77 -3.76 22.65
CA VAL A 272 19.76 -2.30 22.81
C VAL A 272 21.04 -1.87 23.51
N ALA A 273 21.77 -0.91 22.97
CA ALA A 273 23.00 -0.37 23.53
C ALA A 273 22.91 1.16 23.63
N VAL A 274 23.23 1.70 24.80
CA VAL A 274 23.26 3.14 25.07
C VAL A 274 24.70 3.58 25.22
N THR A 275 25.07 4.63 24.49
CA THR A 275 26.41 5.22 24.55
C THR A 275 26.40 6.42 25.49
N ILE A 276 27.28 6.38 26.48
CA ILE A 276 27.37 7.30 27.60
C ILE A 276 28.72 8.02 27.53
N GLU A 277 28.69 9.35 27.53
CA GLU A 277 29.89 10.21 27.53
C GLU A 277 30.36 10.50 28.95
N LEU A 278 29.43 10.80 29.86
CA LEU A 278 29.70 11.17 31.26
C LEU A 278 28.72 10.48 32.19
N VAL A 279 29.17 10.22 33.41
CA VAL A 279 28.33 9.71 34.50
C VAL A 279 28.61 10.59 35.71
N ILE A 280 27.56 11.04 36.40
CA ILE A 280 27.74 11.91 37.58
C ILE A 280 28.39 11.16 38.75
N ASP A 281 28.03 9.90 38.95
CA ASP A 281 28.60 8.96 39.94
C ASP A 281 28.36 7.50 39.52
N GLY A 282 28.96 6.52 40.20
CA GLY A 282 28.78 5.10 39.88
C GLY A 282 27.33 4.63 39.97
N ASP A 283 26.59 5.13 40.96
CA ASP A 283 25.19 4.78 41.21
C ASP A 283 24.26 5.23 40.07
N ALA A 284 24.59 6.34 39.37
CA ALA A 284 23.86 6.79 38.20
C ALA A 284 24.03 5.85 37.01
N LEU A 285 25.22 5.27 36.83
CA LEU A 285 25.45 4.27 35.78
C LEU A 285 24.66 2.99 36.08
N ASP A 286 24.66 2.53 37.33
CA ASP A 286 23.93 1.34 37.74
C ASP A 286 22.42 1.57 37.66
N GLY A 287 21.95 2.74 38.06
CA GLY A 287 20.55 3.17 38.03
C GLY A 287 19.96 3.47 36.65
N LEU A 288 20.75 3.43 35.57
CA LEU A 288 20.26 3.57 34.20
C LEU A 288 19.69 2.23 33.69
N GLU A 289 18.36 2.08 33.68
CA GLU A 289 17.63 0.94 33.14
C GLU A 289 17.34 1.12 31.64
N ILE A 290 17.36 0.02 30.89
CA ILE A 290 17.02 -0.04 29.46
C ILE A 290 15.82 -0.95 29.30
N GLY A 291 14.83 -0.53 28.52
CA GLY A 291 13.65 -1.31 28.15
C GLY A 291 13.35 -1.26 26.67
N LEU A 292 12.58 -2.22 26.20
CA LEU A 292 12.13 -2.33 24.81
C LEU A 292 10.73 -2.96 24.77
N GLY A 293 9.80 -2.34 24.05
CA GLY A 293 8.47 -2.92 23.79
C GLY A 293 7.69 -3.25 25.07
N GLY A 294 7.82 -2.43 26.11
CA GLY A 294 7.16 -2.62 27.41
C GLY A 294 7.88 -3.57 28.38
N GLN A 295 9.02 -4.15 28.00
CA GLN A 295 9.86 -4.97 28.89
C GLN A 295 11.06 -4.16 29.38
N ILE A 296 11.39 -4.25 30.67
CA ILE A 296 12.65 -3.70 31.23
C ILE A 296 13.67 -4.82 31.33
N ALA A 297 14.91 -4.53 30.93
CA ALA A 297 16.01 -5.49 30.99
C ALA A 297 16.34 -5.88 32.43
N THR A 298 16.54 -7.18 32.64
CA THR A 298 16.95 -7.75 33.93
C THR A 298 18.46 -8.00 34.02
N ARG A 299 19.18 -7.88 32.90
CA ARG A 299 20.63 -8.09 32.81
C ARG A 299 21.24 -7.04 31.89
N TYR A 300 22.42 -6.57 32.27
CA TYR A 300 23.15 -5.52 31.55
C TYR A 300 24.59 -5.94 31.31
N GLU A 301 25.12 -5.57 30.15
CA GLU A 301 26.54 -5.62 29.83
C GLU A 301 27.04 -4.18 29.73
N THR A 302 28.05 -3.84 30.54
CA THR A 302 28.69 -2.52 30.56
C THR A 302 30.15 -2.66 30.13
N ARG A 303 30.58 -1.87 29.15
CA ARG A 303 31.97 -1.86 28.67
C ARG A 303 32.47 -0.44 28.40
N MET A 304 33.73 -0.19 28.70
CA MET A 304 34.43 1.04 28.30
C MET A 304 34.95 0.89 26.87
N GLN A 305 34.69 1.87 26.01
CA GLN A 305 35.24 1.95 24.66
C GLN A 305 36.64 2.58 24.67
N PRO A 306 37.47 2.33 23.64
CA PRO A 306 38.80 2.93 23.52
C PRO A 306 38.83 4.48 23.51
N ASN A 307 37.74 5.11 23.08
CA ASN A 307 37.58 6.58 23.07
C ASN A 307 37.18 7.16 24.46
N GLY A 308 37.05 6.28 25.46
CA GLY A 308 36.65 6.59 26.84
C GLY A 308 35.15 6.78 27.06
N GLN A 309 34.29 6.45 26.10
CA GLN A 309 32.84 6.37 26.29
C GLN A 309 32.46 5.04 26.93
N ILE A 310 31.35 5.00 27.66
CA ILE A 310 30.81 3.78 28.24
C ILE A 310 29.65 3.31 27.36
N VAL A 311 29.57 2.02 27.08
CA VAL A 311 28.38 1.40 26.49
C VAL A 311 27.73 0.51 27.54
N LYS A 312 26.46 0.80 27.85
CA LYS A 312 25.59 -0.08 28.62
C LYS A 312 24.58 -0.70 27.67
N SER A 313 24.45 -2.02 27.68
CA SER A 313 23.58 -2.74 26.73
C SER A 313 22.78 -3.86 27.38
N ALA A 314 21.65 -4.20 26.78
CA ALA A 314 20.78 -5.27 27.21
C ALA A 314 20.19 -6.01 26.00
N GLU A 315 19.94 -7.30 26.15
CA GLU A 315 19.34 -8.15 25.13
C GLU A 315 17.90 -8.50 25.52
N PHE A 316 17.01 -8.47 24.53
CA PHE A 316 15.59 -8.72 24.65
C PHE A 316 15.19 -9.84 23.70
N THR A 317 14.41 -10.80 24.20
CA THR A 317 13.92 -11.96 23.45
C THR A 317 12.40 -12.06 23.56
N GLY A 318 11.73 -12.63 22.56
CA GLY A 318 10.27 -12.81 22.61
C GLY A 318 9.48 -11.53 22.37
N LEU A 319 9.99 -10.66 21.50
CA LEU A 319 9.31 -9.45 21.04
C LEU A 319 8.15 -9.80 20.08
N PRO A 320 7.12 -8.96 19.95
CA PRO A 320 6.01 -9.21 19.03
C PRO A 320 6.48 -9.33 17.58
N PRO A 321 6.06 -10.37 16.82
CA PRO A 321 6.56 -10.63 15.46
C PRO A 321 6.10 -9.61 14.41
N ASP A 322 5.04 -8.83 14.70
CA ASP A 322 4.35 -7.98 13.73
C ASP A 322 4.50 -6.47 14.02
N SER A 323 5.37 -6.07 14.94
CA SER A 323 5.57 -4.66 15.30
C SER A 323 6.80 -4.06 14.61
N GLU A 324 6.57 -3.24 13.57
CA GLU A 324 7.63 -2.53 12.84
C GLU A 324 8.28 -1.40 13.67
N THR A 325 7.56 -0.87 14.67
CA THR A 325 8.05 0.17 15.59
C THR A 325 7.93 -0.31 17.03
N LEU A 326 9.01 -0.19 17.80
CA LEU A 326 9.07 -0.49 19.23
C LEU A 326 9.54 0.73 20.00
N ASP A 327 9.04 0.88 21.23
CA ASP A 327 9.51 1.93 22.12
C ASP A 327 10.71 1.47 22.94
N VAL A 328 11.84 2.18 22.83
CA VAL A 328 12.97 2.05 23.76
C VAL A 328 12.70 2.92 24.97
N VAL A 329 12.74 2.31 26.15
CA VAL A 329 12.58 3.01 27.42
C VAL A 329 13.96 3.16 28.06
N LEU A 330 14.37 4.40 28.35
CA LEU A 330 15.51 4.68 29.21
C LEU A 330 14.98 5.20 30.53
N ARG A 331 15.31 4.56 31.64
CA ARG A 331 14.85 5.01 32.96
C ARG A 331 16.04 5.28 33.88
N GLN A 332 16.11 6.48 34.44
CA GLN A 332 17.15 6.89 35.37
C GLN A 332 16.62 6.82 36.81
N ARG A 333 17.07 5.82 37.57
CA ARG A 333 16.66 5.62 38.98
C ARG A 333 17.44 6.45 39.98
N HIS A 334 18.65 6.87 39.61
CA HIS A 334 19.54 7.63 40.47
C HIS A 334 19.94 8.93 39.78
N VAL A 335 19.66 10.05 40.42
CA VAL A 335 20.08 11.39 39.96
C VAL A 335 20.67 12.13 41.14
N LEU A 336 21.71 12.92 40.89
CA LEU A 336 22.30 13.80 41.87
C LEU A 336 21.68 15.20 41.71
N ASP A 337 21.19 15.76 42.81
CA ASP A 337 20.83 17.17 42.87
C ASP A 337 22.11 18.00 42.99
N CYS A 338 22.45 18.73 41.92
CA CYS A 338 23.65 19.53 41.86
C CYS A 338 23.47 20.95 42.43
N THR A 339 22.28 21.29 42.95
CA THR A 339 22.00 22.63 43.51
C THR A 339 22.99 23.04 44.61
N PRO A 340 23.47 22.15 45.51
CA PRO A 340 24.47 22.51 46.51
C PRO A 340 25.84 22.88 45.91
N HIS A 341 26.07 22.54 44.65
CA HIS A 341 27.30 22.80 43.89
C HIS A 341 27.14 23.97 42.90
N GLY A 342 26.02 24.70 42.95
CA GLY A 342 25.75 25.88 42.11
C GLY A 342 25.12 25.57 40.75
N ASP A 343 24.77 24.31 40.47
CA ASP A 343 24.07 23.91 39.26
C ASP A 343 22.62 23.51 39.60
N THR A 344 21.63 24.19 39.04
CA THR A 344 20.21 24.01 39.40
C THR A 344 19.57 22.69 38.93
N ARG A 345 20.36 21.77 38.38
CA ARG A 345 19.89 20.58 37.68
C ARG A 345 20.06 19.31 38.51
N THR A 346 19.17 18.35 38.27
CA THR A 346 19.32 16.95 38.67
C THR A 346 19.94 16.16 37.53
N LEU A 347 21.13 15.61 37.73
CA LEU A 347 21.92 14.95 36.67
C LEU A 347 22.10 13.46 36.98
N GLY A 348 21.95 12.61 35.97
CA GLY A 348 22.27 11.18 36.04
C GLY A 348 23.41 10.83 35.09
N CYS A 349 23.05 10.32 33.90
CA CYS A 349 24.01 10.00 32.83
C CYS A 349 23.98 11.04 31.70
N GLY A 350 25.15 11.37 31.16
CA GLY A 350 25.34 12.17 29.95
C GLY A 350 25.38 11.26 28.72
N LEU A 351 24.31 11.24 27.95
CA LEU A 351 24.10 10.28 26.87
C LEU A 351 24.39 10.90 25.50
N VAL A 352 24.98 10.10 24.61
CA VAL A 352 25.29 10.47 23.21
C VAL A 352 24.22 9.96 22.26
N GLY A 353 23.64 8.81 22.58
CA GLY A 353 22.63 8.15 21.77
C GLY A 353 22.48 6.68 22.12
N LEU A 354 21.67 5.98 21.34
CA LEU A 354 21.43 4.55 21.47
C LEU A 354 21.43 3.85 20.12
N SER A 355 21.69 2.54 20.13
CA SER A 355 21.52 1.66 18.98
C SER A 355 20.73 0.42 19.36
N VAL A 356 19.99 -0.12 18.40
CA VAL A 356 19.13 -1.29 18.53
C VAL A 356 19.45 -2.21 17.37
N VAL A 357 20.04 -3.37 17.66
CA VAL A 357 20.56 -4.27 16.63
C VAL A 357 19.94 -5.66 16.81
N PRO A 358 19.39 -6.28 15.76
CA PRO A 358 18.94 -7.67 15.86
C PRO A 358 20.13 -8.60 16.13
N VAL A 359 19.95 -9.53 17.06
CA VAL A 359 20.96 -10.56 17.34
C VAL A 359 20.78 -11.67 16.30
N PRO A 360 21.82 -12.02 15.53
CA PRO A 360 21.72 -13.12 14.57
C PRO A 360 21.41 -14.43 15.30
N PRO A 361 20.55 -15.31 14.73
CA PRO A 361 20.30 -16.61 15.33
C PRO A 361 21.62 -17.38 15.43
N GLU A 362 21.89 -17.99 16.59
CA GLU A 362 23.02 -18.92 16.70
C GLU A 362 22.89 -19.99 15.61
N PRO A 363 23.96 -20.25 14.83
CA PRO A 363 23.91 -21.33 13.86
C PRO A 363 23.60 -22.63 14.62
N PRO A 364 22.71 -23.49 14.10
CA PRO A 364 22.45 -24.77 14.73
C PRO A 364 23.78 -25.51 14.86
N ALA A 365 24.08 -26.01 16.05
CA ALA A 365 25.27 -26.80 16.30
C ALA A 365 25.34 -27.92 15.25
N GLU A 366 26.27 -27.81 14.31
CA GLU A 366 26.55 -28.85 13.34
C GLU A 366 26.90 -30.11 14.12
N LYS A 367 26.02 -31.12 14.07
CA LYS A 367 26.40 -32.47 14.40
C LYS A 367 27.42 -32.88 13.34
N VAL A 368 28.70 -32.71 13.66
CA VAL A 368 29.80 -33.29 12.92
C VAL A 368 29.57 -34.80 12.87
N ALA A 369 29.13 -35.30 11.72
CA ALA A 369 29.17 -36.73 11.44
C ALA A 369 30.65 -37.13 11.34
N PRO A 370 31.06 -38.28 11.91
CA PRO A 370 32.43 -38.74 11.79
C PRO A 370 32.77 -38.97 10.30
N PRO A 371 34.01 -38.72 9.88
CA PRO A 371 34.39 -38.82 8.48
C PRO A 371 34.24 -40.28 8.00
N PRO A 372 33.75 -40.51 6.78
CA PRO A 372 33.79 -41.83 6.17
C PRO A 372 35.24 -42.22 5.89
N ASP A 373 35.52 -43.50 6.13
CA ASP A 373 36.83 -44.13 5.96
C ASP A 373 37.42 -43.91 4.56
N ALA A 374 38.74 -43.83 4.57
CA ALA A 374 39.61 -43.73 3.40
C ALA A 374 39.35 -44.84 2.38
N ASP A 375 39.43 -44.49 1.09
CA ASP A 375 40.19 -45.25 0.10
C ASP A 375 40.43 -44.40 -1.17
N ASP A 376 41.72 -44.15 -1.39
CA ASP A 376 42.52 -44.08 -2.62
C ASP A 376 42.23 -43.19 -3.85
N ASP A 377 43.34 -42.56 -4.24
CA ASP A 377 43.80 -42.12 -5.57
C ASP A 377 43.11 -40.94 -6.28
N GLU A 378 43.72 -39.75 -6.20
CA GLU A 378 44.42 -39.10 -7.33
C GLU A 378 44.93 -37.66 -6.99
N PRO A 379 45.86 -37.07 -7.78
CA PRO A 379 47.03 -36.38 -7.26
C PRO A 379 46.86 -34.88 -6.99
N VAL A 380 47.66 -34.39 -6.05
CA VAL A 380 47.87 -32.96 -5.76
C VAL A 380 48.57 -32.26 -6.93
N PRO A 381 48.07 -31.11 -7.42
CA PRO A 381 48.89 -30.14 -8.11
C PRO A 381 49.03 -28.83 -7.30
N ALA A 382 50.30 -28.51 -7.05
CA ALA A 382 50.95 -27.20 -6.91
C ALA A 382 50.18 -25.98 -6.38
N VAL A 383 50.71 -25.42 -5.30
CA VAL A 383 50.58 -24.00 -4.93
C VAL A 383 51.36 -23.15 -5.94
N PRO A 384 50.78 -22.06 -6.46
CA PRO A 384 51.57 -20.90 -6.87
C PRO A 384 51.19 -19.63 -6.09
N GLU A 385 52.25 -19.05 -5.55
CA GLU A 385 52.56 -17.64 -5.25
C GLU A 385 51.48 -16.56 -5.35
N ALA A 386 51.44 -15.78 -4.27
CA ALA A 386 51.21 -14.33 -4.18
C ALA A 386 50.70 -13.62 -5.45
N VAL A 387 49.39 -13.34 -5.47
CA VAL A 387 48.81 -12.32 -6.34
C VAL A 387 48.60 -11.04 -5.55
N ALA A 388 49.18 -9.97 -6.09
CA ALA A 388 49.20 -8.63 -5.56
C ALA A 388 47.82 -8.07 -5.17
N VAL A 389 47.83 -7.26 -4.12
CA VAL A 389 46.74 -6.39 -3.70
C VAL A 389 46.40 -5.42 -4.85
N ALA A 390 45.25 -5.63 -5.49
CA ALA A 390 44.64 -4.61 -6.34
C ALA A 390 43.96 -3.55 -5.44
N PRO A 391 44.07 -2.25 -5.77
CA PRO A 391 43.40 -1.20 -5.01
C PRO A 391 41.88 -1.39 -5.08
N ARG A 392 41.21 -1.26 -3.93
CA ARG A 392 39.75 -1.24 -3.83
C ARG A 392 39.20 -0.18 -4.79
N ALA A 393 38.42 -0.61 -5.78
CA ALA A 393 37.55 0.29 -6.53
C ALA A 393 36.53 0.91 -5.56
N PRO A 394 36.17 2.20 -5.73
CA PRO A 394 35.10 2.81 -4.96
C PRO A 394 33.81 2.02 -5.19
N MET A 395 33.11 1.67 -4.11
CA MET A 395 31.80 1.03 -4.17
C MET A 395 30.81 1.95 -4.88
N GLY A 396 30.66 1.76 -6.20
CA GLY A 396 29.54 2.29 -6.96
C GLY A 396 28.25 1.67 -6.42
N VAL A 397 27.43 2.51 -5.81
CA VAL A 397 26.06 2.14 -5.42
C VAL A 397 25.30 1.81 -6.69
N ALA A 398 24.90 0.55 -6.86
CA ALA A 398 23.99 0.18 -7.94
C ALA A 398 22.66 0.93 -7.76
N PRO A 399 22.13 1.61 -8.78
CA PRO A 399 20.88 2.34 -8.68
C PRO A 399 19.73 1.37 -8.37
N LYS A 400 18.96 1.66 -7.31
CA LYS A 400 17.70 0.99 -7.03
C LYS A 400 16.74 1.18 -8.22
N PRO A 401 15.92 0.17 -8.58
CA PRO A 401 14.85 0.37 -9.54
C PRO A 401 13.82 1.33 -8.95
N VAL A 402 13.64 2.48 -9.60
CA VAL A 402 12.61 3.46 -9.31
C VAL A 402 11.26 2.83 -9.65
N VAL A 403 10.39 2.68 -8.64
CA VAL A 403 8.97 2.37 -8.86
C VAL A 403 8.22 3.69 -8.73
N PRO A 404 7.70 4.29 -9.81
CA PRO A 404 6.99 5.56 -9.72
C PRO A 404 5.72 5.40 -8.90
N ARG A 405 5.55 6.22 -7.85
CA ARG A 405 4.29 6.37 -7.14
C ARG A 405 3.28 7.08 -8.06
N PRO A 406 2.00 6.66 -8.08
CA PRO A 406 0.98 7.37 -8.84
C PRO A 406 0.76 8.76 -8.25
N ALA A 407 0.93 9.81 -9.06
CA ALA A 407 0.64 11.19 -8.69
C ALA A 407 -0.80 11.33 -8.15
N THR A 408 -0.97 12.08 -7.07
CA THR A 408 -2.29 12.33 -6.44
C THR A 408 -3.15 13.16 -7.39
N ARG A 409 -4.13 12.51 -8.04
CA ARG A 409 -5.07 13.17 -8.96
C ARG A 409 -6.18 13.86 -8.18
N THR A 410 -6.05 15.16 -7.95
CA THR A 410 -7.18 16.00 -7.54
C THR A 410 -7.99 16.43 -8.77
N VAL A 411 -9.17 15.83 -8.99
CA VAL A 411 -10.12 16.30 -10.00
C VAL A 411 -10.85 17.51 -9.43
N GLY A 412 -10.64 18.69 -10.02
CA GLY A 412 -11.37 19.92 -9.67
C GLY A 412 -12.87 19.82 -9.97
N ALA A 413 -13.65 20.74 -9.39
CA ALA A 413 -15.09 20.84 -9.59
C ALA A 413 -15.47 20.92 -11.10
N PRO A 414 -16.71 20.54 -11.49
CA PRO A 414 -17.13 20.55 -12.89
C PRO A 414 -16.88 21.91 -13.56
N GLY A 415 -16.02 21.95 -14.58
CA GLY A 415 -15.63 23.16 -15.31
C GLY A 415 -14.25 23.76 -14.93
N ALA A 416 -13.54 23.20 -13.94
CA ALA A 416 -12.15 23.56 -13.66
C ALA A 416 -11.19 22.90 -14.66
N PRO A 417 -10.07 23.56 -15.03
CA PRO A 417 -9.04 22.95 -15.87
C PRO A 417 -8.53 21.66 -15.24
N LEU A 418 -8.45 20.59 -16.03
CA LEU A 418 -7.91 19.31 -15.58
C LEU A 418 -6.47 19.53 -15.13
N SER A 419 -6.17 19.16 -13.89
CA SER A 419 -4.84 19.31 -13.30
C SER A 419 -4.41 18.06 -12.54
N VAL A 420 -3.10 17.83 -12.54
CA VAL A 420 -2.40 16.82 -11.76
C VAL A 420 -1.44 17.56 -10.84
N VAL A 421 -1.46 17.25 -9.55
CA VAL A 421 -0.60 17.89 -8.57
C VAL A 421 0.29 16.84 -7.92
N ILE A 422 1.60 17.03 -7.99
CA ILE A 422 2.58 16.26 -7.25
C ILE A 422 2.97 17.10 -6.05
N LEU A 423 2.61 16.63 -4.85
CA LEU A 423 2.94 17.29 -3.59
C LEU A 423 4.27 16.77 -3.06
N VAL A 424 5.07 17.66 -2.51
CA VAL A 424 6.25 17.30 -1.72
C VAL A 424 5.81 17.16 -0.26
N ASP A 425 5.67 15.92 0.19
CA ASP A 425 5.21 15.54 1.53
C ASP A 425 6.09 14.42 2.13
N GLU A 426 5.70 13.86 3.29
CA GLU A 426 6.47 12.81 4.00
C GLU A 426 6.71 11.54 3.15
N GLY A 427 6.00 11.38 2.03
CA GLY A 427 6.15 10.27 1.09
C GLY A 427 7.00 10.59 -0.15
N PHE A 428 7.56 11.79 -0.26
CA PHE A 428 8.36 12.23 -1.40
C PHE A 428 9.81 11.73 -1.30
N ASP A 429 10.19 10.79 -2.18
CA ASP A 429 11.49 10.11 -2.20
C ASP A 429 12.02 10.02 -3.64
N GLU A 430 12.16 11.20 -4.27
CA GLU A 430 12.63 11.31 -5.65
C GLU A 430 14.15 11.43 -5.72
N ALA A 431 14.77 10.73 -6.68
CA ALA A 431 16.21 10.48 -6.69
C ALA A 431 17.09 11.73 -6.87
N ALA A 432 16.56 12.82 -7.44
CA ALA A 432 17.28 14.09 -7.57
C ALA A 432 17.17 14.99 -6.33
N PHE A 433 16.33 14.61 -5.35
CA PHE A 433 15.97 15.44 -4.23
C PHE A 433 16.56 14.93 -2.91
N TYR A 434 16.92 15.87 -2.04
CA TYR A 434 17.26 15.60 -0.65
C TYR A 434 15.99 15.36 0.19
N PRO A 435 16.13 14.78 1.40
CA PRO A 435 14.99 14.57 2.29
C PRO A 435 14.17 15.83 2.57
N LEU A 436 12.90 15.61 2.88
CA LEU A 436 11.92 16.65 3.17
C LEU A 436 12.39 17.65 4.24
N GLU A 437 12.23 18.93 3.96
CA GLU A 437 12.45 20.05 4.87
C GLU A 437 11.21 20.91 5.01
N HIS A 438 11.22 21.79 6.02
CA HIS A 438 10.14 22.74 6.26
C HIS A 438 10.71 24.14 6.39
N ARG A 439 10.10 25.09 5.69
CA ARG A 439 10.35 26.51 5.92
C ARG A 439 9.85 26.94 7.31
N PRO A 440 10.26 28.12 7.83
CA PRO A 440 9.77 28.63 9.11
C PRO A 440 8.23 28.76 9.20
N ASP A 441 7.56 28.98 8.07
CA ASP A 441 6.10 29.02 7.94
C ASP A 441 5.44 27.63 7.83
N ARG A 442 6.23 26.56 8.04
CA ARG A 442 5.84 25.14 7.92
C ARG A 442 5.50 24.68 6.51
N LEU A 443 5.87 25.44 5.47
CA LEU A 443 5.70 24.97 4.10
C LEU A 443 6.70 23.83 3.81
N PRO A 444 6.24 22.62 3.46
CA PRO A 444 7.11 21.49 3.17
C PRO A 444 7.78 21.66 1.81
N PHE A 445 9.05 21.28 1.70
CA PHE A 445 9.77 21.32 0.42
C PHE A 445 10.95 20.35 0.42
N ALA A 446 11.48 20.03 -0.75
CA ALA A 446 12.67 19.20 -0.91
C ALA A 446 13.65 19.88 -1.85
N TRP A 447 14.93 19.91 -1.46
CA TRP A 447 15.99 20.49 -2.29
C TRP A 447 16.35 19.57 -3.43
N MET A 448 16.38 20.10 -4.65
CA MET A 448 17.01 19.45 -5.80
C MET A 448 18.53 19.68 -5.77
N GLY A 449 19.29 18.65 -6.11
CA GLY A 449 20.75 18.73 -6.22
C GLY A 449 21.51 17.43 -5.91
N VAL A 450 20.80 16.34 -5.59
CA VAL A 450 21.40 14.98 -5.55
C VAL A 450 21.73 14.50 -6.97
N ARG A 451 20.91 14.91 -7.95
CA ARG A 451 21.11 14.72 -9.38
C ARG A 451 20.66 15.97 -10.13
N ASP A 452 21.12 16.12 -11.36
CA ASP A 452 20.83 17.27 -12.20
C ASP A 452 19.43 17.20 -12.83
N GLU A 453 18.79 16.02 -12.84
CA GLU A 453 17.47 15.81 -13.46
C GLU A 453 16.57 14.87 -12.66
N GLN A 454 15.26 15.14 -12.70
CA GLN A 454 14.21 14.26 -12.21
C GLN A 454 13.06 14.20 -13.22
N ALA A 455 12.69 12.98 -13.61
CA ALA A 455 11.48 12.73 -14.38
C ALA A 455 10.31 12.37 -13.48
N PHE A 456 9.13 12.92 -13.77
CA PHE A 456 7.87 12.65 -13.11
C PHE A 456 6.86 12.11 -14.11
N THR A 457 6.29 10.95 -13.82
CA THR A 457 5.29 10.34 -14.70
C THR A 457 3.90 10.84 -14.33
N VAL A 458 3.20 11.47 -15.29
CA VAL A 458 1.85 12.00 -15.10
C VAL A 458 0.90 11.50 -16.19
N THR A 459 -0.40 11.45 -15.89
CA THR A 459 -1.43 11.11 -16.87
C THR A 459 -2.40 12.27 -16.98
N ILE A 460 -2.36 12.99 -18.10
CA ILE A 460 -3.22 14.14 -18.41
C ILE A 460 -3.59 14.13 -19.89
N PRO A 461 -4.81 14.56 -20.28
CA PRO A 461 -5.16 14.82 -21.66
C PRO A 461 -4.18 15.76 -22.38
N LEU A 462 -3.81 15.42 -23.61
CA LEU A 462 -2.82 16.13 -24.44
C LEU A 462 -3.43 16.82 -25.66
N ASP A 463 -4.76 16.84 -25.77
CA ASP A 463 -5.51 17.43 -26.88
C ASP A 463 -5.50 18.97 -26.89
N ARG A 464 -4.93 19.59 -25.86
CA ARG A 464 -4.82 21.04 -25.68
C ARG A 464 -3.45 21.40 -25.10
N PRO A 465 -3.04 22.69 -25.18
CA PRO A 465 -1.80 23.13 -24.55
C PRO A 465 -1.77 22.77 -23.07
N VAL A 466 -0.60 22.34 -22.60
CA VAL A 466 -0.38 21.98 -21.20
C VAL A 466 0.51 23.04 -20.57
N ARG A 467 0.18 23.46 -19.34
CA ARG A 467 1.06 24.25 -18.51
C ARG A 467 1.58 23.42 -17.35
N VAL A 468 2.90 23.39 -17.18
CA VAL A 468 3.58 22.82 -16.03
C VAL A 468 4.05 23.96 -15.13
N GLU A 469 3.76 23.89 -13.84
CA GLU A 469 4.12 24.89 -12.84
C GLU A 469 4.92 24.24 -11.72
N ALA A 470 6.20 24.60 -11.60
CA ALA A 470 7.05 24.25 -10.48
C ALA A 470 6.90 25.33 -9.39
N HIS A 471 6.29 24.96 -8.26
CA HIS A 471 6.13 25.85 -7.11
C HIS A 471 7.34 25.66 -6.19
N LEU A 472 8.21 26.67 -6.15
CA LEU A 472 9.49 26.66 -5.46
C LEU A 472 9.35 27.41 -4.13
N ALA A 473 9.52 26.68 -3.03
CA ALA A 473 9.51 27.24 -1.68
C ALA A 473 10.76 28.08 -1.41
N VAL A 474 11.91 27.62 -1.90
CA VAL A 474 13.21 28.29 -1.72
C VAL A 474 14.01 28.12 -3.01
N VAL A 475 14.87 29.09 -3.32
CA VAL A 475 15.81 29.04 -4.44
C VAL A 475 17.17 29.48 -3.87
N ILE A 476 18.26 28.79 -4.21
CA ILE A 476 19.58 29.11 -3.65
C ILE A 476 20.11 30.47 -4.14
N ASP A 477 19.90 30.77 -5.43
CA ASP A 477 20.25 32.02 -6.10
C ASP A 477 19.47 32.20 -7.42
N ASP A 478 19.57 33.38 -8.04
CA ASP A 478 18.86 33.69 -9.30
C ASP A 478 19.35 32.84 -10.49
N GLU A 479 20.59 32.34 -10.44
CA GLU A 479 21.17 31.45 -11.45
C GLU A 479 20.51 30.07 -11.41
N ALA A 480 20.22 29.52 -10.22
CA ALA A 480 19.48 28.28 -10.04
C ALA A 480 18.04 28.39 -10.54
N LEU A 481 17.37 29.52 -10.28
CA LEU A 481 16.03 29.77 -10.80
C LEU A 481 16.04 29.85 -12.34
N SER A 482 17.02 30.56 -12.91
CA SER A 482 17.16 30.70 -14.36
C SER A 482 17.50 29.36 -15.01
N GLY A 483 18.42 28.60 -14.41
CA GLY A 483 18.91 27.31 -14.87
C GLY A 483 17.98 26.12 -14.63
N LEU A 484 16.82 26.30 -13.99
CA LEU A 484 15.79 25.27 -13.86
C LEU A 484 15.02 25.11 -15.19
N GLU A 485 15.31 24.08 -15.96
CA GLU A 485 14.61 23.71 -17.19
C GLU A 485 13.42 22.79 -16.87
N ILE A 486 12.33 22.94 -17.63
CA ILE A 486 11.14 22.09 -17.54
C ILE A 486 10.89 21.54 -18.95
N GLU A 487 10.93 20.23 -19.09
CA GLU A 487 10.55 19.53 -20.32
C GLU A 487 9.26 18.75 -20.09
N PHE A 488 8.47 18.60 -21.14
CA PHE A 488 7.24 17.81 -21.11
C PHE A 488 7.21 16.88 -22.31
N ASP A 489 7.30 15.59 -22.02
CA ASP A 489 7.32 14.50 -22.99
C ASP A 489 8.39 14.68 -24.09
N GLN A 490 9.60 15.07 -23.68
CA GLN A 490 10.74 15.35 -24.57
C GLN A 490 10.58 16.59 -25.46
N GLU A 491 9.53 17.39 -25.24
CA GLU A 491 9.33 18.67 -25.91
C GLU A 491 9.80 19.84 -25.03
N GLU A 492 10.36 20.85 -25.69
CA GLU A 492 10.72 22.12 -25.07
C GLU A 492 9.48 23.04 -24.95
N PRO A 493 9.43 23.92 -23.93
CA PRO A 493 8.31 24.82 -23.73
C PRO A 493 8.26 25.91 -24.81
N GLN A 494 7.05 26.23 -25.28
CA GLN A 494 6.79 27.38 -26.16
C GLN A 494 6.99 28.72 -25.45
N SER A 495 6.70 28.75 -24.15
CA SER A 495 6.93 29.92 -23.31
C SER A 495 7.23 29.51 -21.87
N VAL A 496 8.04 30.33 -21.20
CA VAL A 496 8.38 30.19 -19.78
C VAL A 496 8.13 31.53 -19.08
N GLU A 497 7.45 31.47 -17.95
CA GLU A 497 7.12 32.63 -17.12
C GLU A 497 7.53 32.34 -15.67
N THR A 498 7.86 33.39 -14.91
CA THR A 498 8.09 33.30 -13.47
C THR A 498 7.21 34.30 -12.75
N SER A 499 6.52 33.86 -11.71
CA SER A 499 5.65 34.69 -10.88
C SER A 499 5.83 34.38 -9.39
N GLY A 500 5.28 35.21 -8.52
CA GLY A 500 5.18 34.95 -7.09
C GLY A 500 3.75 34.62 -6.70
N GLU A 501 3.52 33.50 -6.03
CA GLU A 501 2.18 33.08 -5.58
C GLU A 501 2.28 32.31 -4.25
N GLY A 502 1.43 32.64 -3.28
CA GLY A 502 1.29 31.84 -2.05
C GLY A 502 2.58 31.66 -1.23
N GLY A 503 3.52 32.60 -1.30
CA GLY A 503 4.83 32.50 -0.63
C GLY A 503 5.86 31.63 -1.37
N CYS A 504 5.53 31.12 -2.56
CA CYS A 504 6.43 30.43 -3.47
C CYS A 504 6.78 31.30 -4.68
N ILE A 505 7.92 30.99 -5.30
CA ILE A 505 8.22 31.39 -6.68
C ILE A 505 7.66 30.31 -7.59
N VAL A 506 6.85 30.67 -8.58
CA VAL A 506 6.24 29.72 -9.53
C VAL A 506 6.91 29.89 -10.88
N LYS A 507 7.65 28.86 -11.33
CA LYS A 507 8.17 28.78 -12.69
C LYS A 507 7.20 27.98 -13.55
N SER A 508 6.59 28.64 -14.52
CA SER A 508 5.56 28.10 -15.40
C SER A 508 6.10 27.89 -16.81
N ALA A 509 5.83 26.73 -17.39
CA ALA A 509 6.22 26.37 -18.75
C ALA A 509 4.99 25.91 -19.53
N VAL A 510 4.76 26.46 -20.73
CA VAL A 510 3.61 26.13 -21.60
C VAL A 510 4.07 25.34 -22.80
N PHE A 511 3.40 24.23 -23.07
CA PHE A 511 3.71 23.29 -24.14
C PHE A 511 2.54 23.22 -25.13
N ALA A 512 2.87 22.97 -26.39
CA ALA A 512 1.88 22.72 -27.43
C ALA A 512 1.11 21.41 -27.17
N PRO A 513 -0.05 21.19 -27.80
CA PRO A 513 -0.68 19.87 -27.83
C PRO A 513 0.26 18.81 -28.46
N ILE A 514 0.54 17.73 -27.75
CA ILE A 514 1.52 16.68 -28.15
C ILE A 514 0.80 15.53 -28.85
N ASP A 515 0.22 15.82 -30.02
CA ASP A 515 -0.54 14.89 -30.86
C ASP A 515 -1.97 14.55 -30.33
N PRO A 516 -3.04 15.05 -31.00
CA PRO A 516 -4.43 14.76 -30.63
C PRO A 516 -4.86 13.31 -30.89
N THR A 517 -4.04 12.51 -31.58
CA THR A 517 -4.30 11.08 -31.83
C THR A 517 -3.81 10.19 -30.68
N ARG A 518 -2.99 10.74 -29.78
CA ARG A 518 -2.48 10.04 -28.61
C ARG A 518 -3.60 9.79 -27.59
N ALA A 519 -3.64 8.57 -27.05
CA ALA A 519 -4.71 8.19 -26.12
C ALA A 519 -4.65 9.05 -24.84
N LEU A 520 -5.80 9.59 -24.41
CA LEU A 520 -5.95 10.46 -23.23
C LEU A 520 -5.47 9.85 -21.89
N SER A 521 -5.14 8.57 -21.89
CA SER A 521 -4.69 7.79 -20.73
C SER A 521 -3.21 7.43 -20.77
N GLU A 522 -2.46 7.87 -21.77
CA GLU A 522 -1.04 7.54 -21.86
C GLU A 522 -0.22 8.33 -20.82
N PRO A 523 0.68 7.67 -20.06
CA PRO A 523 1.58 8.36 -19.16
C PRO A 523 2.62 9.16 -19.97
N VAL A 524 2.78 10.43 -19.61
CA VAL A 524 3.80 11.35 -20.14
C VAL A 524 4.78 11.73 -19.04
N GLN A 525 5.99 12.11 -19.43
CA GLN A 525 7.03 12.52 -18.49
C GLN A 525 7.07 14.05 -18.39
N VAL A 526 7.17 14.56 -17.16
CA VAL A 526 7.61 15.93 -16.89
C VAL A 526 9.01 15.83 -16.35
N VAL A 527 10.00 16.48 -16.97
CA VAL A 527 11.38 16.47 -16.48
C VAL A 527 11.72 17.84 -15.92
N LEU A 528 12.17 17.87 -14.67
CA LEU A 528 12.83 19.02 -14.08
C LEU A 528 14.33 18.83 -14.16
N LYS A 529 15.04 19.81 -14.70
CA LYS A 529 16.49 19.75 -14.86
C LYS A 529 17.14 21.01 -14.30
N ALA A 530 18.05 20.83 -13.35
CA ALA A 530 18.82 21.90 -12.72
C ALA A 530 20.19 21.99 -13.39
N THR A 531 20.40 23.02 -14.20
CA THR A 531 21.70 23.27 -14.86
C THR A 531 22.68 24.04 -13.98
N HIS A 532 22.20 24.60 -12.86
CA HIS A 532 23.01 25.30 -11.87
C HIS A 532 22.67 24.81 -10.46
N ALA A 533 23.71 24.48 -9.69
CA ALA A 533 23.62 24.10 -8.29
C ALA A 533 24.89 24.53 -7.55
N VAL A 534 24.74 24.86 -6.26
CA VAL A 534 25.82 25.42 -5.43
C VAL A 534 26.22 24.43 -4.36
N ASP A 535 27.50 24.05 -4.33
CA ASP A 535 28.09 23.27 -3.24
C ASP A 535 28.26 24.15 -2.00
N LEU A 536 27.62 23.77 -0.89
CA LEU A 536 27.66 24.50 0.37
C LEU A 536 28.64 23.90 1.39
N THR A 537 29.48 22.92 0.99
CA THR A 537 30.37 22.19 1.91
C THR A 537 31.27 23.14 2.69
N ASP A 538 31.80 24.17 2.02
CA ASP A 538 32.66 25.20 2.63
C ASP A 538 31.92 26.11 3.64
N LYS A 539 30.58 26.11 3.60
CA LYS A 539 29.71 26.85 4.53
C LYS A 539 29.16 25.95 5.64
N GLY A 540 29.63 24.70 5.74
CA GLY A 540 29.24 23.75 6.78
C GLY A 540 28.00 22.91 6.46
N ASP A 541 27.45 23.01 5.24
CA ASP A 541 26.37 22.16 4.76
C ASP A 541 26.92 21.28 3.62
N GLY A 542 27.10 19.98 3.85
CA GLY A 542 27.75 19.06 2.89
C GLY A 542 26.93 18.70 1.65
N ARG A 543 26.05 19.60 1.19
CA ARG A 543 25.10 19.37 0.10
C ARG A 543 25.32 20.35 -1.04
N THR A 544 24.99 19.89 -2.24
CA THR A 544 24.92 20.72 -3.44
C THR A 544 23.46 21.04 -3.70
N LEU A 545 23.06 22.32 -3.64
CA LEU A 545 21.64 22.72 -3.68
C LEU A 545 21.34 23.62 -4.87
N SER A 546 20.17 23.45 -5.49
CA SER A 546 19.67 24.31 -6.57
C SER A 546 18.35 24.99 -6.17
N VAL A 547 17.22 24.29 -6.30
CA VAL A 547 15.88 24.80 -5.98
C VAL A 547 15.16 23.88 -5.00
N GLY A 548 14.36 24.47 -4.11
CA GLY A 548 13.51 23.75 -3.16
C GLY A 548 12.08 23.62 -3.68
N LEU A 549 11.73 22.45 -4.20
CA LEU A 549 10.40 22.18 -4.76
C LEU A 549 9.39 21.93 -3.63
N HIS A 550 8.23 22.60 -3.69
CA HIS A 550 7.09 22.36 -2.79
C HIS A 550 6.01 21.52 -3.46
N LYS A 551 5.68 21.83 -4.72
CA LYS A 551 4.75 21.03 -5.53
C LYS A 551 4.98 21.27 -7.02
N LEU A 552 4.58 20.30 -7.82
CA LEU A 552 4.52 20.41 -9.27
C LEU A 552 3.06 20.31 -9.71
N VAL A 553 2.59 21.27 -10.51
CA VAL A 553 1.21 21.29 -11.03
C VAL A 553 1.26 21.18 -12.54
N VAL A 554 0.62 20.16 -13.10
CA VAL A 554 0.45 20.00 -14.55
C VAL A 554 -1.01 20.25 -14.86
N ARG A 555 -1.32 21.25 -15.68
CA ARG A 555 -2.69 21.64 -16.00
C ARG A 555 -2.91 21.77 -17.49
N GLN A 556 -4.08 21.36 -17.94
CA GLN A 556 -4.52 21.60 -19.30
C GLN A 556 -5.13 23.01 -19.42
N LEU A 557 -4.76 23.76 -20.47
CA LEU A 557 -5.22 25.14 -20.71
C LEU A 557 -6.53 25.22 -21.50
#